data_AF-A0A800AHQ4-F1
#
_entry.id   AF-A0A800AHQ4-F1
#
_cell.length_a   1.000
_cell.length_b   1.000
_cell.length_c   1.000
_cell.angle_alpha   90.00
_cell.angle_beta   90.00
_cell.angle_gamma   90.00
#
_symmetry.space_group_name_H-M   'P 1'
#
loop_
_entity.id
_entity.type
_entity.pdbx_description
1 polymer ?
#
loop_
_entity_poly.entity_id
_entity_poly.type
_entity_poly.pdbx_seq_one_letter_code
_entity_poly.pdbx_strand_id
1 'polypeptide(L)'
;MKRYFLNIFEAVWTLMVGLRITFRQIFDRAVTHHYPYNEKRFPLDRNIFLNEQKVKAKWGQHRTVSNIRKIHDGFRGRLHNRVADCIGCMSCSRACPVGCITVETERAGRGEDLGETHNVVHLKDGTTIVGIVEGDEKLSPDTTVTIQDLDGQTDTYPSDQIESIIARRRKRMRIVRYDIDLSLCMFCGLCAESCPTECLMMTKIFNYPTHNLKDLVHHFVEPVEESET
;
A
#
# COMPACT_ATOMS: atom_id res chain seq x y z
N MET A 1 25.10 58.92 28.01
CA MET A 1 25.43 58.82 26.57
C MET A 1 26.13 57.52 26.18
N LYS A 2 27.25 57.10 26.81
CA LYS A 2 27.98 55.86 26.42
C LYS A 2 27.12 54.59 26.36
N ARG A 3 26.20 54.42 27.32
CA ARG A 3 25.30 53.26 27.42
C ARG A 3 24.26 53.18 26.29
N TYR A 4 23.84 54.34 25.75
CA TYR A 4 22.94 54.40 24.59
C TYR A 4 23.64 53.93 23.31
N PHE A 5 24.87 54.39 23.08
CA PHE A 5 25.66 53.97 21.91
C PHE A 5 26.08 52.50 21.96
N LEU A 6 26.35 51.95 23.15
CA LEU A 6 26.62 50.51 23.32
C LEU A 6 25.41 49.65 22.94
N ASN A 7 24.21 50.04 23.37
CA ASN A 7 22.97 49.32 23.02
C ASN A 7 22.67 49.38 21.50
N ILE A 8 22.94 50.51 20.84
CA ILE A 8 22.80 50.62 19.38
C ILE A 8 23.78 49.70 18.67
N PHE A 9 25.03 49.67 19.11
CA PHE A 9 26.04 48.80 18.51
C PHE A 9 25.70 47.32 18.67
N GLU A 10 25.20 46.93 19.85
CA GLU A 10 24.73 45.56 20.11
C GLU A 10 23.52 45.19 19.25
N ALA A 11 22.56 46.10 19.06
CA ALA A 11 21.40 45.88 18.18
C ALA A 11 21.81 45.76 16.70
N VAL A 12 22.73 46.59 16.22
CA VAL A 12 23.22 46.52 14.83
C VAL A 12 24.03 45.23 14.62
N TRP A 13 24.87 44.85 15.60
CA TRP A 13 25.65 43.62 15.54
C TRP A 13 24.77 42.37 15.44
N THR A 14 23.74 42.28 16.28
CA THR A 14 22.78 41.16 16.24
C THR A 14 22.00 41.10 14.93
N LEU A 15 21.59 42.25 14.38
CA LEU A 15 20.94 42.32 13.07
C LEU A 15 21.86 41.88 11.93
N MET A 16 23.14 42.28 11.96
CA MET A 16 24.14 41.88 10.97
C MET A 16 24.46 40.39 11.04
N VAL A 17 24.52 39.81 12.24
CA VAL A 17 24.65 38.35 12.41
C VAL A 17 23.46 37.62 11.79
N GLY A 18 22.23 38.10 12.03
CA GLY A 18 21.03 37.55 11.39
C GLY A 18 21.07 37.63 9.87
N LEU A 19 21.39 38.81 9.33
CA LEU A 19 21.48 39.02 7.88
C LEU A 19 22.56 38.15 7.24
N ARG A 20 23.69 37.91 7.93
CA ARG A 20 24.75 37.00 7.46
C ARG A 20 24.27 35.55 7.35
N ILE A 21 23.46 35.09 8.32
CA ILE A 21 22.88 33.74 8.28
C ILE A 21 21.87 33.65 7.14
N THR A 22 20.98 34.64 6.98
CA THR A 22 20.02 34.69 5.88
C THR A 22 20.72 34.70 4.53
N PHE A 23 21.77 35.53 4.39
CA PHE A 23 22.55 35.60 3.15
C PHE A 23 23.19 34.25 2.84
N ARG A 24 23.73 33.53 3.83
CA ARG A 24 24.25 32.17 3.63
C ARG A 24 23.18 31.21 3.11
N GLN A 25 21.98 31.23 3.71
CA GLN A 25 20.88 30.34 3.33
C GLN A 25 20.31 30.61 1.94
N ILE A 26 20.38 31.86 1.45
CA ILE A 26 19.92 32.23 0.09
C ILE A 26 20.74 31.53 -1.00
N PHE A 27 22.03 31.29 -0.76
CA PHE A 27 22.90 30.60 -1.72
C PHE A 27 22.94 29.08 -1.51
N ASP A 28 22.30 28.57 -0.46
CA ASP A 28 22.12 27.12 -0.30
C ASP A 28 21.11 26.59 -1.32
N ARG A 29 21.34 25.37 -1.80
CA ARG A 29 20.45 24.73 -2.77
C ARG A 29 19.06 24.54 -2.16
N ALA A 30 18.01 24.89 -2.92
CA ALA A 30 16.63 24.65 -2.52
C ALA A 30 16.36 23.16 -2.27
N VAL A 31 15.82 22.85 -1.09
CA VAL A 31 15.41 21.50 -0.67
C VAL A 31 13.98 21.18 -1.13
N THR A 32 13.26 22.15 -1.69
CA THR A 32 11.86 22.02 -2.11
C THR A 32 11.69 21.03 -3.25
N HIS A 33 10.79 20.06 -3.09
CA HIS A 33 10.29 19.24 -4.19
C HIS A 33 9.03 19.89 -4.76
N HIS A 34 9.06 20.24 -6.06
CA HIS A 34 7.89 20.78 -6.73
C HIS A 34 6.90 19.65 -7.05
N TYR A 35 5.83 19.54 -6.25
CA TYR A 35 4.66 18.74 -6.61
C TYR A 35 3.90 19.44 -7.75
N PRO A 36 3.41 18.74 -8.80
CA PRO A 36 3.51 17.30 -9.09
C PRO A 36 4.70 16.93 -10.01
N TYR A 37 5.48 17.90 -10.49
CA TYR A 37 6.42 17.72 -11.61
C TYR A 37 7.69 16.91 -11.28
N ASN A 38 8.11 16.88 -10.02
CA ASN A 38 9.26 16.10 -9.56
C ASN A 38 8.90 14.68 -9.08
N GLU A 39 7.66 14.21 -9.29
CA GLU A 39 7.23 12.84 -8.96
C GLU A 39 7.66 11.79 -9.99
N LYS A 40 8.47 12.15 -10.99
CA LYS A 40 8.84 11.21 -12.06
C LYS A 40 9.56 9.98 -11.50
N ARG A 41 8.85 8.84 -11.60
CA ARG A 41 9.17 7.45 -11.24
C ARG A 41 8.88 7.05 -9.78
N PHE A 42 7.61 7.08 -9.41
CA PHE A 42 7.06 5.83 -8.89
C PHE A 42 6.60 5.03 -10.11
N PRO A 43 7.31 3.95 -10.54
CA PRO A 43 6.53 2.91 -11.18
C PRO A 43 5.43 2.59 -10.16
N LEU A 44 4.16 2.76 -10.55
CA LEU A 44 3.15 1.81 -10.07
C LEU A 44 3.84 0.47 -10.28
N ASP A 45 4.31 -0.15 -9.21
CA ASP A 45 5.05 -1.39 -9.31
C ASP A 45 4.18 -2.29 -10.16
N ARG A 46 4.76 -2.76 -11.26
CA ARG A 46 3.98 -3.17 -12.44
C ARG A 46 3.14 -4.42 -12.16
N ASN A 47 3.19 -4.96 -10.95
CA ASN A 47 2.51 -6.15 -10.48
C ASN A 47 1.82 -5.94 -9.10
N ILE A 48 1.01 -4.89 -8.93
CA ILE A 48 0.05 -4.81 -7.80
C ILE A 48 -1.33 -4.35 -8.31
N PHE A 49 -1.98 -5.24 -9.06
CA PHE A 49 -3.45 -5.32 -9.26
C PHE A 49 -4.21 -4.08 -9.78
N LEU A 50 -3.67 -3.37 -10.77
CA LEU A 50 -4.49 -2.53 -11.64
C LEU A 50 -4.36 -3.04 -13.09
N ASN A 51 -5.36 -3.80 -13.51
CA ASN A 51 -5.59 -4.06 -14.92
C ASN A 51 -5.88 -2.72 -15.62
N GLU A 52 -5.20 -2.51 -16.75
CA GLU A 52 -5.47 -1.55 -17.82
C GLU A 52 -5.66 -0.05 -17.49
N GLN A 53 -4.57 0.71 -17.49
CA GLN A 53 -4.44 1.86 -18.40
C GLN A 53 -2.97 2.03 -18.83
N LYS A 54 -2.67 1.64 -20.07
CA LYS A 54 -1.38 1.87 -20.75
C LYS A 54 -1.15 3.37 -20.94
N VAL A 55 -0.69 4.08 -19.92
CA VAL A 55 -0.13 5.43 -20.10
C VAL A 55 1.28 5.28 -20.67
N LYS A 56 1.37 5.20 -22.00
CA LYS A 56 2.65 5.35 -22.71
C LYS A 56 3.14 6.77 -22.49
N ALA A 57 4.03 6.96 -21.52
CA ALA A 57 4.81 8.19 -21.40
C ALA A 57 5.75 8.30 -22.61
N LYS A 58 5.22 8.82 -23.72
CA LYS A 58 6.00 9.44 -24.78
C LYS A 58 6.70 10.67 -24.18
N TRP A 59 7.89 10.99 -24.71
CA TRP A 59 8.74 12.15 -24.44
C TRP A 59 9.89 11.95 -23.42
N GLY A 60 11.02 11.46 -23.95
CA GLY A 60 12.24 12.28 -24.16
C GLY A 60 12.88 12.96 -22.96
N GLN A 61 14.12 12.53 -22.66
CA GLN A 61 15.12 13.16 -21.77
C GLN A 61 14.73 13.33 -20.30
N HIS A 62 14.89 12.23 -19.55
CA HIS A 62 15.00 12.29 -18.10
C HIS A 62 16.35 12.93 -17.71
N ARG A 63 16.35 14.19 -17.27
CA ARG A 63 17.35 14.63 -16.29
C ARG A 63 17.13 13.79 -15.04
N THR A 64 18.14 13.07 -14.59
CA THR A 64 18.13 12.32 -13.33
C THR A 64 17.98 13.32 -12.17
N VAL A 65 16.76 13.48 -11.69
CA VAL A 65 16.48 14.22 -10.46
C VAL A 65 17.02 13.37 -9.31
N SER A 66 18.19 13.72 -8.79
CA SER A 66 18.93 12.94 -7.78
C SER A 66 18.25 12.87 -6.41
N ASN A 67 17.15 13.61 -6.22
CA ASN A 67 16.49 13.76 -4.93
C ASN A 67 15.02 13.34 -5.10
N ILE A 68 14.75 12.04 -5.16
CA ILE A 68 13.39 11.49 -5.15
C ILE A 68 13.17 10.90 -3.75
N ARG A 69 12.20 11.44 -3.00
CA ARG A 69 11.82 10.87 -1.71
C ARG A 69 11.09 9.57 -1.97
N LYS A 70 11.76 8.43 -1.78
CA LYS A 70 11.12 7.12 -1.84
C LYS A 70 10.09 7.02 -0.72
N ILE A 71 8.94 6.43 -1.03
CA ILE A 71 7.93 6.08 -0.03
C ILE A 71 8.50 4.92 0.79
N HIS A 72 8.46 5.05 2.11
CA HIS A 72 8.92 4.00 3.02
C HIS A 72 8.09 2.73 2.86
N ASP A 73 8.66 1.55 3.11
CA ASP A 73 7.96 0.29 2.90
C ASP A 73 6.76 0.11 3.82
N GLY A 74 6.84 0.59 5.06
CA GLY A 74 5.72 0.66 6.00
C GLY A 74 4.70 1.79 5.75
N PHE A 75 4.71 2.43 4.58
CA PHE A 75 3.73 3.48 4.28
C PHE A 75 2.32 2.90 4.15
N ARG A 76 1.36 3.56 4.79
CA ARG A 76 -0.05 3.14 4.83
C ARG A 76 -0.86 4.05 3.91
N GLY A 77 -1.08 3.59 2.67
CA GLY A 77 -1.91 4.28 1.68
C GLY A 77 -3.28 3.63 1.52
N ARG A 78 -3.80 3.65 0.29
CA ARG A 78 -5.12 3.11 -0.04
C ARG A 78 -5.20 1.61 0.30
N LEU A 79 -6.26 1.19 0.98
CA LEU A 79 -6.55 -0.22 1.20
C LEU A 79 -6.92 -0.90 -0.11
N HIS A 80 -6.38 -2.09 -0.35
CA HIS A 80 -6.74 -2.95 -1.47
C HIS A 80 -7.04 -4.34 -0.95
N ASN A 81 -8.18 -4.90 -1.36
CA ASN A 81 -8.61 -6.24 -1.00
C ASN A 81 -8.61 -7.13 -2.24
N ARG A 82 -7.91 -8.26 -2.15
CA ARG A 82 -7.99 -9.35 -3.12
C ARG A 82 -9.11 -10.31 -2.70
N VAL A 83 -10.32 -10.07 -3.21
CA VAL A 83 -11.53 -10.85 -2.87
C VAL A 83 -11.36 -12.34 -3.17
N ALA A 84 -10.55 -12.68 -4.17
CA ALA A 84 -10.18 -14.06 -4.49
C ALA A 84 -9.48 -14.80 -3.33
N ASP A 85 -8.93 -14.11 -2.33
CA ASP A 85 -8.29 -14.72 -1.14
C ASP A 85 -9.01 -14.44 0.16
N CYS A 86 -10.14 -13.75 0.11
CA CYS A 86 -10.93 -13.49 1.30
C CYS A 86 -11.79 -14.72 1.64
N ILE A 87 -11.70 -15.17 2.90
CA ILE A 87 -12.47 -16.31 3.43
C ILE A 87 -13.73 -15.89 4.19
N GLY A 88 -14.03 -14.58 4.22
CA GLY A 88 -15.22 -14.04 4.89
C GLY A 88 -15.15 -14.03 6.43
N CYS A 89 -13.98 -14.13 7.06
CA CYS A 89 -13.87 -14.27 8.53
C CYS A 89 -14.36 -13.07 9.37
N MET A 90 -14.61 -11.91 8.75
CA MET A 90 -15.01 -10.65 9.41
C MET A 90 -14.02 -10.14 10.49
N SER A 91 -12.76 -10.61 10.47
CA SER A 91 -11.72 -10.14 11.39
C SER A 91 -11.42 -8.66 11.18
N CYS A 92 -11.32 -8.23 9.92
CA CYS A 92 -11.01 -6.86 9.53
C CYS A 92 -12.09 -5.84 9.92
N SER A 93 -13.38 -6.17 9.78
CA SER A 93 -14.46 -5.29 10.21
C SER A 93 -14.51 -5.14 11.74
N ARG A 94 -14.25 -6.23 12.47
CA ARG A 94 -14.17 -6.23 13.94
C ARG A 94 -12.94 -5.52 14.48
N ALA A 95 -11.80 -5.64 13.80
CA ALA A 95 -10.55 -4.97 14.18
C ALA A 95 -10.57 -3.47 13.87
N CYS A 96 -11.50 -3.00 13.03
CA CYS A 96 -11.56 -1.61 12.61
C CYS A 96 -12.07 -0.71 13.75
N PRO A 97 -11.30 0.29 14.20
CA PRO A 97 -11.70 1.18 15.31
C PRO A 97 -12.83 2.15 14.94
N VAL A 98 -12.98 2.45 13.65
CA VAL A 98 -13.98 3.38 13.11
C VAL A 98 -15.16 2.68 12.44
N GLY A 99 -15.09 1.36 12.25
CA GLY A 99 -16.14 0.59 11.57
C GLY A 99 -16.30 0.93 10.08
N CYS A 100 -15.23 1.28 9.36
CA CYS A 100 -15.32 1.68 7.95
C CYS A 100 -15.38 0.52 6.94
N ILE A 101 -15.30 -0.73 7.39
CA ILE A 101 -15.31 -1.91 6.52
C ILE A 101 -16.61 -2.68 6.73
N THR A 102 -17.41 -2.78 5.67
CA THR A 102 -18.67 -3.54 5.65
C THR A 102 -18.45 -4.85 4.92
N VAL A 103 -18.72 -5.97 5.59
CA VAL A 103 -18.52 -7.32 5.04
C VAL A 103 -19.80 -8.12 5.26
N GLU A 104 -20.40 -8.60 4.18
CA GLU A 104 -21.56 -9.48 4.20
C GLU A 104 -21.21 -10.79 3.50
N THR A 105 -21.55 -11.90 4.16
CA THR A 105 -21.18 -13.24 3.69
C THR A 105 -22.34 -14.21 3.79
N GLU A 106 -22.48 -15.06 2.79
CA GLU A 106 -23.43 -16.17 2.75
C GLU A 106 -22.69 -17.50 2.85
N ARG A 107 -23.34 -18.52 3.42
CA ARG A 107 -22.75 -19.86 3.49
C ARG A 107 -22.85 -20.52 2.12
N ALA A 108 -21.77 -21.18 1.68
CA ALA A 108 -21.77 -21.94 0.44
C ALA A 108 -22.92 -22.96 0.41
N GLY A 109 -23.56 -23.10 -0.75
CA GLY A 109 -24.59 -24.11 -0.98
C GLY A 109 -24.06 -25.54 -0.78
N ARG A 110 -24.96 -26.49 -0.60
CA ARG A 110 -24.58 -27.91 -0.40
C ARG A 110 -23.92 -28.46 -1.67
N GLY A 111 -22.60 -28.64 -1.63
CA GLY A 111 -21.81 -29.14 -2.77
C GLY A 111 -21.21 -28.06 -3.66
N GLU A 112 -21.40 -26.78 -3.33
CA GLU A 112 -20.75 -25.65 -4.00
C GLU A 112 -19.32 -25.50 -3.47
N ASP A 113 -18.32 -25.63 -4.35
CA ASP A 113 -16.93 -25.36 -4.01
C ASP A 113 -16.55 -23.95 -4.45
N LEU A 114 -16.25 -23.09 -3.47
CA LEU A 114 -15.84 -21.70 -3.68
C LEU A 114 -14.33 -21.57 -3.95
N GLY A 115 -13.60 -22.70 -3.95
CA GLY A 115 -12.17 -22.76 -4.16
C GLY A 115 -11.33 -22.46 -2.92
N GLU A 116 -10.04 -22.35 -3.15
CA GLU A 116 -9.00 -22.15 -2.14
C GLU A 116 -8.25 -20.85 -2.37
N THR A 117 -7.85 -20.18 -1.29
CA THR A 117 -7.01 -18.98 -1.37
C THR A 117 -5.64 -19.29 -1.97
N HIS A 118 -4.97 -18.29 -2.52
CA HIS A 118 -3.56 -18.36 -2.87
C HIS A 118 -2.70 -18.42 -1.59
N ASN A 119 -1.44 -18.84 -1.75
CA ASN A 119 -0.45 -18.67 -0.69
C ASN A 119 0.11 -17.25 -0.72
N VAL A 120 0.52 -16.77 0.45
CA VAL A 120 1.28 -15.53 0.58
C VAL A 120 2.64 -15.89 1.16
N VAL A 121 3.70 -15.53 0.43
CA VAL A 121 5.09 -15.84 0.79
C VAL A 121 5.80 -14.55 1.11
N HIS A 122 6.37 -14.47 2.32
CA HIS A 122 7.19 -13.36 2.75
C HIS A 122 8.66 -13.74 2.62
N LEU A 123 9.40 -12.92 1.85
CA LEU A 123 10.85 -13.03 1.73
C LEU A 123 11.54 -12.17 2.80
N LYS A 124 12.73 -12.57 3.22
CA LYS A 124 13.57 -11.83 4.18
C LYS A 124 13.96 -10.43 3.71
N ASP A 125 13.90 -10.18 2.42
CA ASP A 125 14.15 -8.86 1.81
C ASP A 125 12.95 -7.90 1.96
N GLY A 126 11.85 -8.34 2.57
CA GLY A 126 10.61 -7.57 2.76
C GLY A 126 9.65 -7.63 1.57
N THR A 127 10.01 -8.33 0.50
CA THR A 127 9.13 -8.57 -0.66
C THR A 127 8.09 -9.62 -0.31
N THR A 128 6.83 -9.38 -0.68
CA THR A 128 5.72 -10.33 -0.51
C THR A 128 5.26 -10.80 -1.89
N ILE A 129 5.21 -12.12 -2.08
CA ILE A 129 4.78 -12.76 -3.33
C ILE A 129 3.46 -13.49 -3.05
N VAL A 130 2.50 -13.36 -3.96
CA VAL A 130 1.20 -14.02 -3.85
C VAL A 130 1.09 -15.04 -4.97
N GLY A 131 0.90 -16.31 -4.64
CA GLY A 131 0.92 -17.33 -5.67
C GLY A 131 0.57 -18.73 -5.19
N ILE A 132 0.56 -19.68 -6.12
CA ILE A 132 0.43 -21.10 -5.80
C ILE A 132 1.84 -21.65 -5.58
N VAL A 133 2.04 -22.27 -4.42
CA VAL A 133 3.31 -22.91 -4.08
C VAL A 133 3.20 -24.36 -4.53
N GLU A 134 4.08 -24.76 -5.45
CA GLU A 134 4.23 -26.16 -5.87
C GLU A 134 5.36 -26.77 -5.04
N GLY A 135 5.04 -27.57 -4.01
CA GLY A 135 6.02 -28.19 -3.10
C GLY A 135 5.49 -28.42 -1.69
N ASP A 136 6.35 -28.92 -0.79
CA ASP A 136 6.02 -29.05 0.63
C ASP A 136 5.89 -27.66 1.28
N GLU A 137 4.72 -27.34 1.85
CA GLU A 137 4.46 -26.07 2.55
C GLU A 137 5.34 -25.87 3.81
N LYS A 138 6.02 -26.91 4.26
CA LYS A 138 6.88 -26.88 5.44
C LYS A 138 8.30 -26.51 5.02
N LEU A 139 8.79 -25.36 5.50
CA LEU A 139 10.19 -24.96 5.32
C LEU A 139 11.12 -26.02 5.93
N SER A 140 11.67 -26.88 5.07
CA SER A 140 12.83 -27.69 5.40
C SER A 140 14.09 -26.96 4.90
N PRO A 141 15.22 -27.06 5.62
CA PRO A 141 16.40 -26.22 5.38
C PRO A 141 17.08 -26.40 4.02
N ASP A 142 16.70 -27.40 3.21
CA ASP A 142 17.28 -27.65 1.88
C ASP A 142 16.24 -27.65 0.74
N THR A 143 14.98 -27.27 1.00
CA THR A 143 13.92 -27.29 -0.01
C THR A 143 13.93 -26.03 -0.87
N THR A 144 13.82 -26.18 -2.19
CA THR A 144 13.49 -25.07 -3.09
C THR A 144 11.99 -24.99 -3.27
N VAL A 145 11.45 -23.78 -3.22
CA VAL A 145 10.01 -23.53 -3.34
C VAL A 145 9.76 -22.83 -4.67
N THR A 146 8.96 -23.47 -5.52
CA THR A 146 8.50 -22.89 -6.78
C THR A 146 7.16 -22.19 -6.56
N ILE A 147 7.10 -20.90 -6.89
CA ILE A 147 5.91 -20.07 -6.74
C ILE A 147 5.43 -19.65 -8.12
N GLN A 148 4.17 -19.95 -8.43
CA GLN A 148 3.47 -19.39 -9.58
C GLN A 148 2.74 -18.12 -9.16
N ASP A 149 3.23 -16.96 -9.58
CA ASP A 149 2.63 -15.65 -9.32
C ASP A 149 1.33 -15.46 -10.13
N LEU A 150 0.52 -14.46 -9.77
CA LEU A 150 -0.78 -14.17 -10.41
C LEU A 150 -0.67 -13.74 -11.87
N ASP A 151 0.51 -13.29 -12.30
CA ASP A 151 0.83 -12.97 -13.71
C ASP A 151 1.30 -14.19 -14.52
N GLY A 152 1.31 -15.39 -13.91
CA GLY A 152 1.76 -16.64 -14.53
C GLY A 152 3.28 -16.76 -14.64
N GLN A 153 4.04 -15.90 -13.96
CA GLN A 153 5.49 -16.03 -13.84
C GLN A 153 5.80 -17.03 -12.73
N THR A 154 6.64 -18.03 -13.04
CA THR A 154 7.12 -19.01 -12.07
C THR A 154 8.51 -18.65 -11.63
N ASP A 155 8.67 -18.28 -10.36
CA ASP A 155 9.96 -17.97 -9.76
C ASP A 155 10.30 -19.00 -8.68
N THR A 156 11.56 -19.44 -8.66
CA THR A 156 12.06 -20.42 -7.70
C THR A 156 12.90 -19.72 -6.65
N TYR A 157 12.52 -19.87 -5.39
CA TYR A 157 13.25 -19.32 -4.25
C TYR A 157 13.81 -20.44 -3.37
N PRO A 158 15.07 -20.31 -2.92
CA PRO A 158 15.61 -21.20 -1.90
C PRO A 158 14.95 -20.92 -0.53
N SER A 159 14.79 -21.96 0.31
CA SER A 159 14.11 -21.84 1.61
C SER A 159 14.80 -20.91 2.60
N ASP A 160 16.09 -20.63 2.43
CA ASP A 160 16.86 -19.70 3.25
C ASP A 160 16.43 -18.24 3.09
N GLN A 161 15.82 -17.88 1.95
CA GLN A 161 15.33 -16.53 1.66
C GLN A 161 13.90 -16.30 2.12
N ILE A 162 13.16 -17.37 2.43
CA ILE A 162 11.76 -17.30 2.84
C ILE A 162 11.69 -17.13 4.37
N GLU A 163 10.93 -16.13 4.81
CA GLU A 163 10.67 -15.89 6.23
C GLU A 163 9.43 -16.68 6.69
N SER A 164 8.33 -16.58 5.95
CA SER A 164 7.09 -17.29 6.28
C SER A 164 6.22 -17.54 5.05
N ILE A 165 5.39 -18.58 5.15
CA ILE A 165 4.40 -18.96 4.13
C ILE A 165 3.05 -19.06 4.83
N ILE A 166 2.09 -18.31 4.33
CA ILE A 166 0.69 -18.42 4.70
C ILE A 166 0.05 -19.46 3.80
N ALA A 167 -0.32 -20.60 4.40
CA ALA A 167 -0.90 -21.73 3.70
C ALA A 167 -2.32 -21.44 3.18
N ARG A 168 -2.68 -22.11 2.09
CA ARG A 168 -4.00 -22.01 1.45
C ARG A 168 -5.11 -22.43 2.41
N ARG A 169 -6.24 -21.74 2.35
CA ARG A 169 -7.46 -22.10 3.09
C ARG A 169 -8.64 -22.30 2.14
N ARG A 170 -9.45 -23.33 2.44
CA ARG A 170 -10.73 -23.55 1.76
C ARG A 170 -11.75 -22.49 2.15
N LYS A 171 -12.40 -21.90 1.14
CA LYS A 171 -13.51 -20.97 1.35
C LYS A 171 -14.78 -21.74 1.67
N ARG A 172 -15.43 -21.35 2.77
CA ARG A 172 -16.74 -21.91 3.18
C ARG A 172 -17.87 -20.88 3.09
N MET A 173 -17.50 -19.61 2.94
CA MET A 173 -18.44 -18.49 2.89
C MET A 173 -18.20 -17.72 1.61
N ARG A 174 -19.29 -17.46 0.88
CA ARG A 174 -19.34 -16.57 -0.27
C ARG A 174 -19.45 -15.14 0.25
N ILE A 175 -18.69 -14.23 -0.34
CA ILE A 175 -18.73 -12.82 0.02
C ILE A 175 -19.74 -12.16 -0.91
N VAL A 176 -20.81 -11.62 -0.34
CA VAL A 176 -21.85 -10.91 -1.08
C VAL A 176 -21.49 -9.44 -1.21
N ARG A 177 -20.92 -8.89 -0.13
CA ARG A 177 -20.57 -7.47 -0.06
C ARG A 177 -19.24 -7.30 0.65
N TYR A 178 -18.37 -6.48 0.07
CA TYR A 178 -17.13 -6.06 0.70
C TYR A 178 -16.85 -4.61 0.31
N ASP A 179 -17.22 -3.69 1.20
CA ASP A 179 -17.09 -2.26 0.98
C ASP A 179 -16.14 -1.66 2.01
N ILE A 180 -15.28 -0.76 1.55
CA ILE A 180 -14.43 0.06 2.42
C ILE A 180 -14.75 1.52 2.19
N ASP A 181 -15.22 2.20 3.22
CA ASP A 181 -15.41 3.65 3.20
C ASP A 181 -14.09 4.35 3.58
N LEU A 182 -13.39 4.88 2.57
CA LEU A 182 -12.15 5.61 2.81
C LEU A 182 -12.37 7.04 3.32
N SER A 183 -13.60 7.55 3.34
CA SER A 183 -13.91 8.82 4.01
C SER A 183 -13.88 8.70 5.52
N LEU A 184 -14.15 7.51 6.05
CA LEU A 184 -14.11 7.20 7.48
C LEU A 184 -12.78 6.58 7.91
N CYS A 185 -12.06 5.94 7.00
CA CYS A 185 -10.81 5.25 7.30
C CYS A 185 -9.73 6.20 7.84
N MET A 186 -9.12 5.83 8.98
CA MET A 186 -7.99 6.55 9.57
C MET A 186 -6.61 5.93 9.24
N PHE A 187 -6.56 4.98 8.30
CA PHE A 187 -5.33 4.33 7.81
C PHE A 187 -4.45 3.69 8.92
N CYS A 188 -5.09 3.11 9.95
CA CYS A 188 -4.40 2.54 11.11
C CYS A 188 -3.72 1.18 10.87
N GLY A 189 -3.99 0.49 9.76
CA GLY A 189 -3.33 -0.80 9.44
C GLY A 189 -3.89 -2.05 10.15
N LEU A 190 -4.67 -1.88 11.21
CA LEU A 190 -5.16 -3.00 12.04
C LEU A 190 -5.94 -4.06 11.25
N CYS A 191 -6.71 -3.64 10.25
CA CYS A 191 -7.46 -4.56 9.40
C CYS A 191 -6.57 -5.45 8.52
N ALA A 192 -5.44 -4.93 8.02
CA ALA A 192 -4.48 -5.71 7.24
C ALA A 192 -3.72 -6.70 8.15
N GLU A 193 -3.26 -6.24 9.31
CA GLU A 193 -2.54 -7.08 10.29
C GLU A 193 -3.44 -8.18 10.89
N SER A 194 -4.74 -7.92 11.04
CA SER A 194 -5.71 -8.90 11.55
C SER A 194 -6.14 -9.95 10.52
N CYS A 195 -5.71 -9.82 9.27
CA CYS A 195 -6.18 -10.66 8.17
C CYS A 195 -5.42 -12.00 8.14
N PRO A 196 -6.08 -13.15 8.38
CA PRO A 196 -5.39 -14.44 8.47
C PRO A 196 -4.92 -14.98 7.11
N THR A 197 -5.41 -14.43 6.00
CA THR A 197 -5.04 -14.81 4.63
C THR A 197 -4.28 -13.68 3.92
N GLU A 198 -4.03 -12.57 4.62
CA GLU A 198 -3.38 -11.37 4.06
C GLU A 198 -3.94 -10.92 2.71
N CYS A 199 -5.25 -11.06 2.53
CA CYS A 199 -5.93 -10.61 1.32
C CYS A 199 -6.14 -9.09 1.30
N LEU A 200 -6.14 -8.46 2.47
CA LEU A 200 -6.28 -7.02 2.63
C LEU A 200 -4.92 -6.40 2.92
N MET A 201 -4.47 -5.50 2.05
CA MET A 201 -3.14 -4.89 2.13
C MET A 201 -3.20 -3.36 2.00
N MET A 202 -2.23 -2.70 2.65
CA MET A 202 -2.01 -1.27 2.50
C MET A 202 -1.15 -1.02 1.26
N THR A 203 -1.67 -0.32 0.27
CA THR A 203 -0.89 0.05 -0.91
C THR A 203 -0.07 1.31 -0.66
N LYS A 204 0.90 1.58 -1.54
CA LYS A 204 1.65 2.84 -1.55
C LYS A 204 0.93 3.97 -2.31
N ILE A 205 -0.33 3.74 -2.71
CA ILE A 205 -1.14 4.72 -3.44
C ILE A 205 -1.73 5.71 -2.42
N PHE A 206 -1.35 6.98 -2.53
CA PHE A 206 -1.85 8.06 -1.67
C PHE A 206 -2.65 9.12 -2.44
N ASN A 207 -2.46 9.19 -3.76
CA ASN A 207 -3.10 10.17 -4.62
C ASN A 207 -4.32 9.55 -5.32
N TYR A 208 -5.48 9.70 -4.70
CA TYR A 208 -6.78 9.25 -5.24
C TYR A 208 -7.92 10.22 -4.86
N PRO A 209 -7.75 11.54 -5.06
CA PRO A 209 -8.80 12.50 -4.73
C PRO A 209 -10.02 12.25 -5.62
N THR A 210 -11.20 12.29 -5.02
CA THR A 210 -12.49 12.24 -5.72
C THR A 210 -13.24 13.56 -5.54
N HIS A 211 -14.21 13.83 -6.40
CA HIS A 211 -15.04 15.03 -6.30
C HIS A 211 -16.23 14.84 -5.36
N ASN A 212 -16.76 13.62 -5.25
CA ASN A 212 -17.87 13.30 -4.36
C ASN A 212 -17.44 12.33 -3.26
N LEU A 213 -18.12 12.44 -2.11
CA LEU A 213 -17.90 11.56 -0.97
C LEU A 213 -18.24 10.09 -1.28
N LYS A 214 -19.30 9.87 -2.08
CA LYS A 214 -19.75 8.52 -2.46
C LYS A 214 -18.70 7.75 -3.25
N ASP A 215 -17.89 8.45 -4.05
CA ASP A 215 -16.83 7.86 -4.88
C ASP A 215 -15.65 7.35 -4.02
N LEU A 216 -15.63 7.70 -2.72
CA LEU A 216 -14.62 7.30 -1.76
C LEU A 216 -14.98 5.98 -1.04
N VAL A 217 -16.17 5.44 -1.31
CA VAL A 217 -16.55 4.09 -0.93
C VAL A 217 -16.10 3.14 -2.02
N HIS A 218 -15.16 2.24 -1.70
CA HIS A 218 -14.68 1.24 -2.63
C HIS A 218 -15.41 -0.08 -2.44
N HIS A 219 -16.12 -0.48 -3.50
CA HIS A 219 -16.77 -1.78 -3.64
C HIS A 219 -15.79 -2.76 -4.28
N PHE A 220 -15.47 -3.85 -3.58
CA PHE A 220 -14.57 -4.89 -4.09
C PHE A 220 -15.31 -6.09 -4.68
N VAL A 221 -16.61 -6.19 -4.39
CA VAL A 221 -17.51 -7.19 -4.95
C VAL A 221 -18.51 -6.46 -5.83
N GLU A 222 -18.79 -7.01 -7.00
CA GLU A 222 -19.85 -6.49 -7.87
C GLU A 222 -21.19 -6.61 -7.13
N PRO A 223 -21.99 -5.53 -7.05
CA PRO A 223 -23.30 -5.61 -6.44
C PRO A 223 -24.14 -6.61 -7.25
N VAL A 224 -24.77 -7.55 -6.56
CA VAL A 224 -25.80 -8.40 -7.17
C VAL A 224 -26.97 -7.46 -7.47
N GLU A 225 -27.19 -7.14 -8.75
CA GLU A 225 -28.39 -6.42 -9.15
C GLU A 225 -29.59 -7.25 -8.70
N GLU A 226 -30.45 -6.67 -7.87
CA GLU A 226 -31.77 -7.22 -7.54
C GLU A 226 -32.55 -7.32 -8.85
N SER A 227 -32.43 -8.45 -9.54
CA SER A 227 -33.29 -8.81 -10.65
C SER A 227 -34.69 -9.02 -10.10
N GLU A 228 -35.48 -7.95 -10.23
CA GLU A 228 -36.93 -7.88 -10.36
C GLU A 228 -37.64 -9.22 -10.09
N THR A 229 -38.22 -9.29 -8.89
CA THR A 229 -39.37 -10.16 -8.61
C THR A 229 -40.66 -9.47 -9.05
#